data_AF-A0A838EN89-F1
#
_entry.id   AF-A0A838EN89-F1
#
_cell.length_a   1.000
_cell.length_b   1.000
_cell.length_c   1.000
_cell.angle_alpha   90.00
_cell.angle_beta   90.00
_cell.angle_gamma   90.00
#
_symmetry.space_group_name_H-M   'P 1'
#
loop_
_entity.id
_entity.type
_entity.pdbx_description
1 polymer ?
#
loop_
_entity_poly.entity_id
_entity_poly.type
_entity_poly.pdbx_seq_one_letter_code
_entity_poly.pdbx_strand_id
1 'polypeptide(L)'
;MSSKKHSYQSTSTKMDVVNSTLKSDASDHIDTKGTFQHVSKEYWFRGWTRFLMLWIVSGANYFAYATMGLALTLFAVHLTRLPLLVSGVAFAQLLPTLVLGLPAGILVDRYDRRLLLISTTALRMVAFALAIVAVLMGYVSLPLLFALALVLGITETVEEPALAATVPMVVPQTKLELGPLLGGLFAQIFGLSAALVLFGILTWLQFIPFFWIVTEGAMARKR
;
A
#
# COMPACT_ATOMS: atom_id res chain seq x y z
N MET A 1 71.84 -5.68 -28.20
CA MET A 1 70.72 -4.89 -27.64
C MET A 1 69.52 -4.76 -28.60
N SER A 2 69.19 -5.76 -29.42
CA SER A 2 68.09 -5.66 -30.40
C SER A 2 67.28 -6.96 -30.54
N SER A 3 66.56 -7.36 -29.48
CA SER A 3 65.72 -8.58 -29.54
C SER A 3 64.44 -8.51 -28.68
N LYS A 4 64.14 -7.38 -28.03
CA LYS A 4 62.92 -7.23 -27.20
C LYS A 4 61.80 -6.37 -27.83
N LYS A 5 62.05 -5.64 -28.93
CA LYS A 5 61.04 -4.76 -29.53
C LYS A 5 59.98 -5.49 -30.38
N HIS A 6 60.28 -6.66 -30.94
CA HIS A 6 59.31 -7.39 -31.77
C HIS A 6 58.19 -8.09 -30.98
N SER A 7 58.37 -8.38 -29.69
CA SER A 7 57.35 -9.09 -28.92
C SER A 7 56.20 -8.19 -28.43
N TYR A 8 56.37 -6.87 -28.40
CA TYR A 8 55.33 -5.93 -27.94
C TYR A 8 54.32 -5.57 -29.02
N GLN A 9 54.74 -5.48 -30.30
CA GLN A 9 53.85 -5.13 -31.40
C GLN A 9 52.85 -6.26 -31.72
N SER A 10 53.22 -7.52 -31.55
CA SER A 10 52.30 -8.64 -31.82
C SER A 10 51.13 -8.73 -30.82
N THR A 11 51.33 -8.26 -29.59
CA THR A 11 50.32 -8.29 -28.53
C THR A 11 49.36 -7.12 -28.63
N SER A 12 49.83 -5.93 -29.03
CA SER A 12 48.93 -4.78 -29.23
C SER A 12 47.98 -5.02 -30.41
N THR A 13 48.49 -5.52 -31.54
CA THR A 13 47.65 -5.82 -32.71
C THR A 13 46.59 -6.89 -32.41
N LYS A 14 46.91 -7.90 -31.59
CA LYS A 14 45.91 -8.89 -31.15
C LYS A 14 44.88 -8.30 -30.20
N MET A 15 45.28 -7.42 -29.29
CA MET A 15 44.34 -6.71 -28.39
C MET A 15 43.44 -5.74 -29.15
N ASP A 16 43.94 -5.07 -30.19
CA ASP A 16 43.15 -4.15 -31.02
C ASP A 16 42.10 -4.90 -31.83
N VAL A 17 42.43 -6.09 -32.37
CA VAL A 17 41.48 -6.95 -33.08
C VAL A 17 40.44 -7.54 -32.12
N VAL A 18 40.83 -7.96 -30.92
CA VAL A 18 39.86 -8.46 -29.91
C VAL A 18 38.93 -7.35 -29.43
N ASN A 19 39.45 -6.15 -29.18
CA ASN A 19 38.63 -5.00 -28.77
C ASN A 19 37.70 -4.52 -29.88
N SER A 20 38.11 -4.56 -31.15
CA SER A 20 37.21 -4.22 -32.26
C SER A 20 36.12 -5.26 -32.46
N THR A 21 36.42 -6.54 -32.25
CA THR A 21 35.44 -7.63 -32.32
C THR A 21 34.44 -7.53 -31.16
N LEU A 22 34.91 -7.31 -29.93
CA LEU A 22 34.05 -7.10 -28.76
C LEU A 22 33.17 -5.85 -28.90
N LYS A 23 33.69 -4.77 -29.50
CA LYS A 23 32.94 -3.55 -29.76
C LYS A 23 31.90 -3.72 -30.87
N SER A 24 32.20 -4.55 -31.88
CA SER A 24 31.26 -4.95 -32.94
C SER A 24 30.12 -5.82 -32.39
N ASP A 25 30.45 -6.86 -31.61
CA ASP A 25 29.46 -7.74 -30.96
C ASP A 25 28.60 -6.98 -29.93
N ALA A 26 29.20 -6.06 -29.18
CA ALA A 26 28.48 -5.21 -28.23
C ALA A 26 27.56 -4.20 -28.94
N SER A 27 27.89 -3.76 -30.17
CA SER A 27 27.01 -2.88 -30.95
C SER A 27 25.90 -3.64 -31.69
N ASP A 28 26.12 -4.90 -32.08
CA ASP A 28 25.11 -5.73 -32.75
C ASP A 28 24.05 -6.29 -31.79
N HIS A 29 24.38 -6.46 -30.51
CA HIS A 29 23.41 -6.94 -29.50
C HIS A 29 22.72 -5.83 -28.71
N ILE A 30 23.15 -4.58 -28.85
CA ILE A 30 22.57 -3.43 -28.15
C ILE A 30 21.96 -2.47 -29.18
N ASP A 31 20.88 -2.89 -29.83
CA ASP A 31 19.95 -1.96 -30.48
C ASP A 31 19.22 -1.14 -29.39
N THR A 32 19.93 -0.15 -28.87
CA THR A 32 19.43 0.81 -27.87
C THR A 32 18.54 1.88 -28.47
N LYS A 33 18.32 1.89 -29.80
CA LYS A 33 17.58 2.97 -30.46
C LYS A 33 16.23 2.51 -31.02
N GLY A 34 16.12 1.27 -31.51
CA GLY A 34 14.88 0.71 -32.02
C GLY A 34 13.90 0.22 -30.93
N THR A 35 14.42 -0.32 -29.83
CA THR A 35 13.60 -1.02 -28.82
C THR A 35 12.81 -0.09 -27.89
N PHE A 36 13.15 1.20 -27.81
CA PHE A 36 12.51 2.15 -26.88
C PHE A 36 11.43 3.05 -27.52
N GLN A 37 11.25 3.02 -28.84
CA GLN A 37 10.30 3.91 -29.51
C GLN A 37 8.88 3.34 -29.62
N HIS A 38 8.70 2.04 -29.40
CA HIS A 38 7.39 1.37 -29.49
C HIS A 38 6.80 0.90 -28.16
N VAL A 39 7.26 1.44 -27.02
CA VAL A 39 6.46 1.35 -25.77
C VAL A 39 5.21 2.20 -25.97
N SER A 40 4.17 1.60 -26.53
CA SER A 40 2.95 2.29 -26.93
C SER A 40 2.34 3.01 -25.72
N LYS A 41 1.79 4.22 -25.96
CA LYS A 41 1.07 5.02 -24.94
C LYS A 41 0.08 4.18 -24.11
N GLU A 42 -0.46 3.13 -24.72
CA GLU A 42 -1.42 2.19 -24.13
C GLU A 42 -0.86 1.41 -22.92
N TYR A 43 0.41 1.01 -22.93
CA TYR A 43 1.04 0.37 -21.76
C TYR A 43 1.26 1.35 -20.60
N TRP A 44 1.54 2.63 -20.91
CA TRP A 44 1.69 3.69 -19.92
C TRP A 44 0.36 4.01 -19.23
N PHE A 45 -0.72 4.17 -20.00
CA PHE A 45 -2.06 4.40 -19.44
C PHE A 45 -2.58 3.20 -18.64
N ARG A 46 -2.40 1.97 -19.14
CA ARG A 46 -2.89 0.77 -18.45
C ARG A 46 -2.11 0.47 -17.16
N GLY A 47 -0.82 0.78 -17.10
CA GLY A 47 -0.03 0.76 -15.87
C GLY A 47 -0.48 1.82 -14.86
N TRP A 48 -0.74 3.04 -15.35
CA TRP A 48 -1.26 4.15 -14.54
C TRP A 48 -2.63 3.86 -13.92
N THR A 49 -3.56 3.27 -14.67
CA THR A 49 -4.88 2.91 -14.12
C THR A 49 -4.76 1.83 -13.04
N ARG A 50 -3.92 0.81 -13.23
CA ARG A 50 -3.69 -0.24 -12.22
C ARG A 50 -3.03 0.31 -10.96
N PHE A 51 -2.09 1.23 -11.14
CA PHE A 51 -1.48 2.01 -10.06
C PHE A 51 -2.57 2.75 -9.30
N LEU A 52 -3.33 3.64 -9.93
CA LEU A 52 -4.40 4.40 -9.28
C LEU A 52 -5.44 3.52 -8.58
N MET A 53 -5.81 2.39 -9.19
CA MET A 53 -6.78 1.47 -8.61
C MET A 53 -6.24 0.82 -7.32
N LEU A 54 -4.97 0.40 -7.31
CA LEU A 54 -4.31 -0.07 -6.09
C LEU A 54 -4.20 1.03 -5.03
N TRP A 55 -3.94 2.29 -5.42
CA TRP A 55 -3.90 3.42 -4.48
C TRP A 55 -5.23 3.73 -3.85
N ILE A 56 -6.30 3.79 -4.64
CA ILE A 56 -7.65 4.08 -4.15
C ILE A 56 -8.08 2.98 -3.17
N VAL A 57 -7.83 1.71 -3.52
CA VAL A 57 -8.16 0.57 -2.65
C VAL A 57 -7.34 0.61 -1.37
N SER A 58 -6.02 0.81 -1.47
CA SER A 58 -5.14 0.86 -0.29
C SER A 58 -5.48 2.05 0.61
N GLY A 59 -5.71 3.23 0.02
CA GLY A 59 -6.11 4.43 0.75
C GLY A 59 -7.43 4.23 1.49
N ALA A 60 -8.45 3.68 0.83
CA ALA A 60 -9.70 3.33 1.46
C ALA A 60 -9.51 2.35 2.63
N ASN A 61 -8.59 1.40 2.48
CA ASN A 61 -8.31 0.42 3.52
C ASN A 61 -7.58 1.02 4.74
N TYR A 62 -6.59 1.90 4.52
CA TYR A 62 -5.94 2.66 5.59
C TYR A 62 -6.92 3.57 6.34
N PHE A 63 -7.82 4.21 5.60
CA PHE A 63 -8.85 5.04 6.20
C PHE A 63 -9.82 4.23 7.06
N ALA A 64 -10.28 3.09 6.55
CA ALA A 64 -11.10 2.17 7.33
C ALA A 64 -10.37 1.74 8.61
N TYR A 65 -9.10 1.34 8.49
CA TYR A 65 -8.25 0.97 9.62
C TYR A 65 -8.16 2.09 10.68
N ALA A 66 -7.85 3.32 10.27
CA ALA A 66 -7.73 4.46 11.18
C ALA A 66 -9.06 4.78 11.88
N THR A 67 -10.16 4.79 11.12
CA THR A 67 -11.50 5.06 11.65
C THR A 67 -11.91 4.03 12.68
N MET A 68 -11.63 2.75 12.41
CA MET A 68 -11.94 1.65 13.32
C MET A 68 -11.05 1.68 14.57
N GLY A 69 -9.75 1.96 14.45
CA GLY A 69 -8.89 2.14 15.61
C GLY A 69 -9.38 3.26 16.55
N LEU A 70 -9.83 4.38 15.97
CA LEU A 70 -10.46 5.46 16.72
C LEU A 70 -11.79 5.02 17.35
N ALA A 71 -12.65 4.33 16.60
CA ALA A 71 -13.92 3.82 17.09
C ALA A 71 -13.71 2.87 18.29
N LEU A 72 -12.79 1.91 18.19
CA LEU A 72 -12.48 0.97 19.28
C LEU A 72 -12.03 1.73 20.53
N THR A 73 -11.13 2.70 20.38
CA THR A 73 -10.63 3.50 21.52
C THR A 73 -11.74 4.33 22.16
N LEU A 74 -12.59 4.97 21.36
CA LEU A 74 -13.72 5.76 21.84
C LEU A 74 -14.78 4.89 22.54
N PHE A 75 -15.08 3.72 21.99
CA PHE A 75 -15.98 2.75 22.63
C PHE A 75 -15.39 2.23 23.95
N ALA A 76 -14.09 2.01 24.03
CA ALA A 76 -13.44 1.63 25.29
C ALA A 76 -13.62 2.71 26.36
N VAL A 77 -13.45 4.00 26.02
CA VAL A 77 -13.71 5.13 26.94
C VAL A 77 -15.18 5.17 27.39
N HIS A 78 -16.10 4.77 26.52
CA HIS A 78 -17.52 4.71 26.86
C HIS A 78 -17.84 3.56 27.84
N LEU A 79 -17.18 2.41 27.70
CA LEU A 79 -17.42 1.23 28.53
C LEU A 79 -16.68 1.23 29.86
N THR A 80 -15.53 1.89 29.96
CA THR A 80 -14.72 1.87 31.19
C THR A 80 -14.12 3.22 31.53
N ARG A 81 -14.06 3.52 32.83
CA ARG A 81 -13.37 4.70 33.38
C ARG A 81 -11.89 4.44 33.66
N LEU A 82 -11.42 3.19 33.58
CA LEU A 82 -10.03 2.83 33.87
C LEU A 82 -9.13 3.13 32.67
N PRO A 83 -8.20 4.11 32.77
CA PRO A 83 -7.34 4.49 31.65
C PRO A 83 -6.46 3.34 31.15
N LEU A 84 -6.06 2.44 32.06
CA LEU A 84 -5.25 1.25 31.75
C LEU A 84 -5.93 0.30 30.76
N LEU A 85 -7.26 0.16 30.85
CA LEU A 85 -8.00 -0.73 29.95
C LEU A 85 -8.20 -0.09 28.58
N VAL A 86 -8.43 1.22 28.54
CA VAL A 86 -8.52 1.99 27.28
C VAL A 86 -7.19 1.94 26.53
N SER A 87 -6.08 2.21 27.20
CA SER A 87 -4.74 2.09 26.60
C SER A 87 -4.40 0.64 26.27
N GLY A 88 -4.91 -0.32 27.03
CA GLY A 88 -4.81 -1.75 26.73
C GLY A 88 -5.38 -2.11 25.36
N VAL A 89 -6.52 -1.55 24.96
CA VAL A 89 -7.11 -1.81 23.63
C VAL A 89 -6.20 -1.29 22.52
N ALA A 90 -5.68 -0.06 22.65
CA ALA A 90 -4.71 0.48 21.70
C ALA A 90 -3.41 -0.33 21.66
N PHE A 91 -2.93 -0.79 22.82
CA PHE A 91 -1.77 -1.66 22.90
C PHE A 91 -2.02 -3.02 22.23
N ALA A 92 -3.20 -3.61 22.41
CA ALA A 92 -3.57 -4.86 21.76
C ALA A 92 -3.64 -4.72 20.23
N GLN A 93 -3.94 -3.54 19.71
CA GLN A 93 -3.84 -3.26 18.27
C GLN A 93 -2.39 -3.24 17.78
N LEU A 94 -1.45 -2.73 18.58
CA LEU A 94 -0.03 -2.65 18.24
C LEU A 94 0.75 -3.95 18.51
N LEU A 95 0.24 -4.80 19.41
CA LEU A 95 0.91 -6.01 19.86
C LEU A 95 1.23 -6.99 18.72
N PRO A 96 0.31 -7.30 17.79
CA PRO A 96 0.62 -8.14 16.64
C PRO A 96 1.76 -7.59 15.80
N THR A 97 1.80 -6.29 15.54
CA THR A 97 2.87 -5.66 14.76
C THR A 97 4.22 -5.83 15.44
N LEU A 98 4.25 -5.71 16.77
CA LEU A 98 5.47 -5.86 17.56
C LEU A 98 6.01 -7.31 17.56
N VAL A 99 5.11 -8.29 17.64
CA VAL A 99 5.46 -9.72 17.78
C VAL A 99 5.61 -10.42 16.43
N LEU A 100 4.76 -10.07 15.47
CA LEU A 100 4.62 -10.72 14.17
C LEU A 100 5.22 -9.92 13.02
N GLY A 101 5.78 -8.72 13.25
CA GLY A 101 6.40 -7.92 12.20
C GLY A 101 7.50 -8.65 11.42
N LEU A 102 8.42 -9.32 12.14
CA LEU A 102 9.51 -10.07 11.51
C LEU A 102 9.01 -11.32 10.76
N PRO A 103 8.15 -12.19 11.36
CA PRO A 103 7.54 -13.30 10.64
C PRO A 103 6.69 -12.89 9.44
N ALA A 104 5.99 -11.75 9.51
CA ALA A 104 5.12 -11.29 8.43
C ALA A 104 5.91 -10.97 7.16
N GLY A 105 7.11 -10.39 7.28
CA GLY A 105 7.99 -10.19 6.13
C GLY A 105 8.34 -11.52 5.43
N ILE A 106 8.74 -12.53 6.21
CA ILE A 106 9.06 -13.88 5.69
C ILE A 106 7.82 -14.52 5.05
N LEU A 107 6.64 -14.29 5.62
CA LEU A 107 5.38 -14.81 5.10
C LEU A 107 5.06 -14.20 3.71
N VAL A 108 5.23 -12.89 3.56
CA VAL A 108 5.00 -12.17 2.29
C VAL A 108 5.97 -12.61 1.19
N ASP A 109 7.19 -13.01 1.56
CA ASP A 109 8.16 -13.51 0.58
C ASP A 109 7.83 -14.93 0.07
N ARG A 110 7.07 -15.72 0.83
CA ARG A 110 6.76 -17.12 0.50
C ARG A 110 5.40 -17.32 -0.19
N TYR A 111 4.45 -16.44 0.05
CA TYR A 111 3.08 -16.56 -0.46
C TYR A 111 2.77 -15.50 -1.53
N ASP A 112 1.74 -15.75 -2.34
CA ASP A 112 1.27 -14.75 -3.31
C ASP A 112 0.74 -13.51 -2.57
N ARG A 113 1.43 -12.40 -2.78
CA ARG A 113 1.15 -11.07 -2.21
C ARG A 113 -0.29 -10.64 -2.45
N ARG A 114 -0.83 -10.95 -3.63
CA ARG A 114 -2.20 -10.58 -4.00
C ARG A 114 -3.22 -11.35 -3.16
N LEU A 115 -2.99 -12.64 -2.95
CA LEU A 115 -3.86 -13.47 -2.11
C LEU A 115 -3.79 -13.04 -0.64
N LEU A 116 -2.58 -12.70 -0.15
CA LEU A 116 -2.42 -12.15 1.20
C LEU A 116 -3.23 -10.86 1.39
N LEU A 117 -3.09 -9.88 0.50
CA LEU A 117 -3.84 -8.62 0.57
C LEU A 117 -5.36 -8.83 0.51
N ILE A 118 -5.84 -9.72 -0.35
CA ILE A 118 -7.27 -10.07 -0.42
C ILE A 118 -7.72 -10.72 0.88
N SER A 119 -6.93 -11.63 1.44
CA SER A 119 -7.29 -12.34 2.67
C SER A 119 -7.34 -11.42 3.89
N THR A 120 -6.39 -10.49 4.03
CA THR A 120 -6.36 -9.53 5.15
C THR A 120 -7.50 -8.52 5.02
N THR A 121 -7.77 -8.05 3.81
CA THR A 121 -8.91 -7.15 3.54
C THR A 121 -10.24 -7.86 3.83
N ALA A 122 -10.40 -9.11 3.40
CA ALA A 122 -11.61 -9.89 3.68
C ALA A 122 -11.80 -10.13 5.18
N LEU A 123 -10.74 -10.51 5.91
CA LEU A 123 -10.78 -10.69 7.35
C LEU A 123 -11.18 -9.39 8.06
N ARG A 124 -10.62 -8.25 7.62
CA ARG A 124 -10.97 -6.93 8.14
C ARG A 124 -12.43 -6.60 7.88
N MET A 125 -12.93 -6.80 6.66
CA MET A 125 -14.34 -6.57 6.31
C MET A 125 -15.30 -7.39 7.18
N VAL A 126 -14.97 -8.66 7.45
CA VAL A 126 -15.75 -9.51 8.36
C VAL A 126 -15.72 -8.97 9.79
N ALA A 127 -14.55 -8.56 10.29
CA ALA A 127 -14.42 -7.96 11.62
C ALA A 127 -15.26 -6.68 11.76
N PHE A 128 -15.28 -5.84 10.73
CA PHE A 128 -16.12 -4.64 10.69
C PHE A 128 -17.62 -4.98 10.68
N ALA A 129 -18.04 -5.93 9.85
CA ALA A 129 -19.42 -6.37 9.80
C ALA A 129 -19.87 -6.91 11.16
N LEU A 130 -19.05 -7.72 11.81
CA LEU A 130 -19.31 -8.24 13.15
C LEU A 130 -19.37 -7.14 14.20
N ALA A 131 -18.48 -6.15 14.14
CA ALA A 131 -18.51 -5.00 15.04
C ALA A 131 -19.81 -4.18 14.89
N ILE A 132 -20.24 -3.93 13.66
CA ILE A 132 -21.51 -3.23 13.37
C ILE A 132 -22.69 -4.02 13.95
N VAL A 133 -22.76 -5.32 13.70
CA VAL A 133 -23.82 -6.18 14.24
C VAL A 133 -23.82 -6.17 15.77
N ALA A 134 -22.64 -6.26 16.40
CA ALA A 134 -22.51 -6.21 17.85
C ALA A 134 -23.01 -4.88 18.44
N VAL A 135 -22.71 -3.76 17.78
CA VAL A 135 -23.21 -2.43 18.18
C VAL A 135 -24.72 -2.34 18.01
N LEU A 136 -25.27 -2.80 16.88
CA LEU A 136 -26.71 -2.75 16.61
C LEU A 136 -27.52 -3.62 17.58
N MET A 137 -26.98 -4.76 18.00
CA MET A 137 -27.61 -5.63 19.00
C MET A 137 -27.32 -5.21 20.45
N GLY A 138 -26.49 -4.18 20.68
CA GLY A 138 -26.11 -3.73 22.02
C GLY A 138 -25.11 -4.64 22.76
N TYR A 139 -24.50 -5.62 22.08
CA TYR A 139 -23.51 -6.54 22.63
C TYR A 139 -22.07 -5.99 22.56
N VAL A 140 -21.88 -4.72 22.90
CA VAL A 140 -20.53 -4.13 22.93
C VAL A 140 -19.88 -4.42 24.28
N SER A 141 -18.76 -5.14 24.27
CA SER A 141 -18.04 -5.53 25.49
C SER A 141 -16.54 -5.31 25.35
N LEU A 142 -15.85 -5.17 26.48
CA LEU A 142 -14.40 -4.98 26.52
C LEU A 142 -13.62 -6.13 25.81
N PRO A 143 -13.93 -7.42 26.06
CA PRO A 143 -13.25 -8.51 25.38
C PRO A 143 -13.43 -8.48 23.85
N LEU A 144 -14.60 -8.06 23.38
CA LEU A 144 -14.88 -7.89 21.95
C LEU A 144 -14.01 -6.78 21.34
N LEU A 145 -13.82 -5.67 22.05
CA LEU A 145 -12.91 -4.59 21.63
C LEU A 145 -11.46 -5.07 21.52
N PHE A 146 -10.99 -5.85 22.49
CA PHE A 146 -9.65 -6.47 22.44
C PHE A 146 -9.49 -7.43 21.27
N ALA A 147 -10.49 -8.28 21.01
CA ALA A 147 -10.48 -9.20 19.88
C ALA A 147 -10.42 -8.46 18.54
N LEU A 148 -11.24 -7.42 18.37
CA LEU A 148 -11.23 -6.58 17.17
C LEU A 148 -9.88 -5.86 17.00
N ALA A 149 -9.34 -5.29 18.07
CA ALA A 149 -8.03 -4.64 18.06
C ALA A 149 -6.92 -5.59 17.59
N LEU A 150 -6.88 -6.81 18.12
CA LEU A 150 -5.91 -7.83 17.71
C LEU A 150 -6.06 -8.20 16.23
N VAL A 151 -7.29 -8.37 15.74
CA VAL A 151 -7.53 -8.65 14.31
C VAL A 151 -7.03 -7.49 13.44
N LEU A 152 -7.29 -6.25 13.84
CA LEU A 152 -6.78 -5.07 13.15
C LEU A 152 -5.25 -5.11 13.07
N GLY A 153 -4.57 -5.32 14.19
CA GLY A 153 -3.12 -5.40 14.24
C GLY A 153 -2.56 -6.51 13.35
N ILE A 154 -3.13 -7.72 13.42
CA ILE A 154 -2.68 -8.86 12.60
C ILE A 154 -2.81 -8.53 11.10
N THR A 155 -3.95 -7.98 10.69
CA THR A 155 -4.15 -7.64 9.26
C THR A 155 -3.20 -6.56 8.79
N GLU A 156 -2.91 -5.55 9.61
CA GLU A 156 -1.96 -4.49 9.28
C GLU A 156 -0.52 -5.01 9.18
N THR A 157 -0.11 -5.87 10.12
CA THR A 157 1.25 -6.44 10.16
C THR A 157 1.62 -7.19 8.88
N VAL A 158 0.64 -7.84 8.24
CA VAL A 158 0.83 -8.56 6.97
C VAL A 158 0.69 -7.62 5.77
N GLU A 159 -0.22 -6.65 5.85
CA GLU A 159 -0.56 -5.78 4.74
C GLU A 159 0.57 -4.78 4.42
N GLU A 160 1.24 -4.20 5.41
CA GLU A 160 2.36 -3.27 5.19
C GLU A 160 3.47 -3.85 4.28
N PRO A 161 4.11 -4.99 4.62
CA PRO A 161 5.14 -5.57 3.77
C PRO A 161 4.60 -6.05 2.42
N ALA A 162 3.35 -6.55 2.36
CA ALA A 162 2.73 -6.98 1.12
C ALA A 162 2.49 -5.83 0.13
N LEU A 163 2.02 -4.67 0.64
CA LEU A 163 1.86 -3.46 -0.15
C LEU A 163 3.21 -2.92 -0.63
N ALA A 164 4.20 -2.81 0.26
CA ALA A 164 5.54 -2.35 -0.07
C ALA A 164 6.18 -3.20 -1.19
N ALA A 165 5.98 -4.51 -1.17
CA ALA A 165 6.45 -5.42 -2.19
C ALA A 165 5.65 -5.34 -3.51
N THR A 166 4.40 -4.88 -3.48
CA THR A 166 3.54 -4.78 -4.68
C THR A 166 3.79 -3.49 -5.47
N VAL A 167 4.18 -2.39 -4.81
CA VAL A 167 4.43 -1.09 -5.46
C VAL A 167 5.42 -1.15 -6.64
N PRO A 168 6.60 -1.81 -6.54
CA PRO A 168 7.55 -1.89 -7.64
C PRO A 168 7.05 -2.69 -8.86
N MET A 169 6.02 -3.52 -8.70
CA MET A 169 5.45 -4.31 -9.79
C MET A 169 4.51 -3.48 -10.69
N VAL A 170 4.06 -2.33 -10.19
CA VAL A 170 3.00 -1.51 -10.81
C VAL A 170 3.58 -0.21 -11.36
N VAL A 171 4.71 0.25 -10.82
CA VAL A 171 5.45 1.41 -11.32
C VAL A 171 6.58 0.94 -12.24
N PRO A 172 6.63 1.36 -13.52
CA PRO A 172 7.75 1.05 -14.40
C PRO A 172 9.06 1.58 -13.80
N GLN A 173 10.09 0.73 -13.73
CA GLN A 173 11.38 0.99 -13.07
C GLN A 173 12.24 2.11 -13.71
N THR A 174 11.74 2.77 -14.75
CA THR A 174 12.62 3.37 -15.76
C THR A 174 13.27 4.70 -15.41
N LYS A 175 13.06 5.32 -14.23
CA LYS A 175 13.72 6.61 -13.93
C LYS A 175 13.96 6.93 -12.47
N LEU A 176 14.54 6.05 -11.66
CA LEU A 176 14.75 6.47 -10.29
C LEU A 176 15.92 5.82 -9.54
N GLU A 177 17.08 6.46 -9.60
CA GLU A 177 18.12 6.37 -8.55
C GLU A 177 17.61 6.93 -7.18
N LEU A 178 16.41 7.55 -7.16
CA LEU A 178 15.70 8.09 -5.97
C LEU A 178 14.31 7.46 -5.73
N GLY A 179 14.01 6.33 -6.35
CA GLY A 179 12.62 5.95 -6.67
C GLY A 179 11.88 4.99 -5.81
N PRO A 180 12.57 4.02 -5.23
CA PRO A 180 11.98 3.30 -4.12
C PRO A 180 11.57 4.28 -3.00
N LEU A 181 12.39 5.32 -2.75
CA LEU A 181 12.17 6.35 -1.74
C LEU A 181 11.04 7.32 -2.10
N LEU A 182 11.11 7.99 -3.26
CA LEU A 182 10.06 8.90 -3.70
C LEU A 182 8.75 8.18 -4.04
N GLY A 183 8.83 6.96 -4.59
CA GLY A 183 7.68 6.11 -4.84
C GLY A 183 6.94 5.73 -3.56
N GLY A 184 7.66 5.39 -2.49
CA GLY A 184 7.10 5.13 -1.16
C GLY A 184 6.51 6.37 -0.48
N LEU A 185 7.04 7.56 -0.74
CA LEU A 185 6.48 8.82 -0.23
C LEU A 185 5.25 9.27 -1.03
N PHE A 186 5.30 9.21 -2.36
CA PHE A 186 4.16 9.49 -3.23
C PHE A 186 3.03 8.49 -2.98
N ALA A 187 3.37 7.23 -2.74
CA ALA A 187 2.46 6.20 -2.27
C ALA A 187 1.65 6.61 -1.04
N GLN A 188 2.34 7.02 0.03
CA GLN A 188 1.70 7.41 1.28
C GLN A 188 0.90 8.71 1.12
N ILE A 189 1.48 9.72 0.46
CA ILE A 189 0.87 11.06 0.31
C ILE A 189 -0.34 11.04 -0.64
N PHE A 190 -0.24 10.33 -1.78
CA PHE A 190 -1.36 10.21 -2.73
C PHE A 190 -2.42 9.19 -2.28
N GLY A 191 -2.02 8.14 -1.55
CA GLY A 191 -2.96 7.18 -0.94
C GLY A 191 -3.82 7.82 0.17
N LEU A 192 -3.20 8.61 1.05
CA LEU A 192 -3.92 9.39 2.08
C LEU A 192 -4.88 10.40 1.46
N SER A 193 -4.48 11.11 0.41
CA SER A 193 -5.34 12.12 -0.23
C SER A 193 -6.50 11.50 -1.01
N ALA A 194 -6.32 10.36 -1.69
CA ALA A 194 -7.44 9.63 -2.32
C ALA A 194 -8.43 9.10 -1.27
N ALA A 195 -7.93 8.62 -0.13
CA ALA A 195 -8.75 8.20 0.99
C ALA A 195 -9.55 9.35 1.62
N LEU A 196 -8.92 10.53 1.75
CA LEU A 196 -9.59 11.75 2.22
C LEU A 196 -10.67 12.25 1.26
N VAL A 197 -10.48 12.09 -0.05
CA VAL A 197 -11.52 12.40 -1.05
C VAL A 197 -12.68 11.42 -0.92
N LEU A 198 -12.41 10.12 -0.77
CA LEU A 198 -13.45 9.11 -0.56
C LEU A 198 -14.21 9.35 0.75
N PHE A 199 -13.50 9.71 1.82
CA PHE A 199 -14.07 10.12 3.10
C PHE A 199 -14.93 11.37 2.97
N GLY A 200 -14.47 12.39 2.24
CA GLY A 200 -15.26 13.56 1.90
C GLY A 200 -16.58 13.14 1.26
N ILE A 201 -16.54 12.27 0.25
CA ILE A 201 -17.75 11.80 -0.44
C ILE A 201 -18.68 10.99 0.50
N LEU A 202 -18.13 10.09 1.32
CA LEU A 202 -18.90 9.25 2.25
C LEU A 202 -19.51 10.04 3.41
N THR A 203 -18.78 10.99 3.97
CA THR A 203 -19.32 11.88 5.01
C THR A 203 -20.40 12.78 4.44
N TRP A 204 -20.20 13.34 3.25
CA TRP A 204 -21.25 14.11 2.57
C TRP A 204 -22.53 13.28 2.37
N LEU A 205 -22.42 12.00 2.01
CA LEU A 205 -23.56 11.08 1.91
C LEU A 205 -24.33 10.90 3.24
N GLN A 206 -23.64 10.89 4.39
CA GLN A 206 -24.27 10.78 5.71
C GLN A 206 -25.03 12.06 6.14
N PHE A 207 -24.68 13.22 5.58
CA PHE A 207 -25.36 14.49 5.87
C PHE A 207 -26.59 14.74 4.97
N ILE A 208 -26.75 14.02 3.86
CA ILE A 208 -27.92 14.19 2.96
C ILE A 208 -29.26 14.00 3.71
N PRO A 209 -29.45 12.96 4.56
CA PRO A 209 -30.68 12.81 5.34
C PRO A 209 -30.89 13.93 6.35
N PHE A 210 -29.81 14.47 6.92
CA PHE A 210 -29.87 15.58 7.87
C PHE A 210 -30.35 16.88 7.19
N PHE A 211 -29.82 17.18 6.00
CA PHE A 211 -30.27 18.33 5.21
C PHE A 211 -31.71 18.19 4.75
N TRP A 212 -32.16 16.99 4.39
CA TRP A 212 -33.55 16.71 4.01
C TRP A 212 -34.54 16.99 5.15
N ILE A 213 -34.24 16.54 6.38
CA ILE A 213 -35.06 16.78 7.56
C ILE A 213 -35.15 18.27 7.90
N VAL A 214 -34.03 19.00 7.79
CA VAL A 214 -33.98 20.44 8.07
C VAL A 214 -34.79 21.25 7.06
N THR A 215 -34.75 20.89 5.77
CA THR A 215 -35.49 21.61 4.73
C THR A 215 -36.99 21.33 4.78
N GLU A 216 -37.41 20.09 5.05
CA GLU A 216 -38.82 19.76 5.29
C GLU A 216 -39.37 20.53 6.50
N GLY A 217 -38.61 20.59 7.60
CA GLY A 217 -38.98 21.33 8.80
C GLY A 217 -39.05 22.85 8.61
N ALA A 218 -38.28 23.40 7.66
CA ALA A 218 -38.29 24.83 7.34
C ALA A 218 -39.50 25.24 6.46
N MET A 219 -39.98 24.34 5.60
CA MET A 219 -41.16 24.60 4.76
C MET A 219 -42.49 24.40 5.52
N ALA A 220 -42.51 23.54 6.53
CA ALA A 220 -43.69 23.29 7.34
C ALA A 220 -44.11 24.48 8.24
N ARG A 221 -43.18 25.38 8.62
CA ARG A 221 -43.48 26.55 9.49
C ARG A 221 -44.00 27.78 8.74
N LYS A 222 -44.08 27.73 7.40
CA LYS A 222 -44.57 28.84 6.56
C LYS A 222 -45.97 28.60 5.99
N ARG A 223 -46.70 27.60 6.48
CA ARG A 223 -48.14 27.39 6.25
C ARG A 223 -48.87 27.54 7.58
#